data_AF-A0A2V9YNB0-F1
#
_entry.id   AF-A0A2V9YNB0-F1
#
_cell.length_a   1.000
_cell.length_b   1.000
_cell.length_c   1.000
_cell.angle_alpha   90.00
_cell.angle_beta   90.00
_cell.angle_gamma   90.00
#
_symmetry.space_group_name_H-M   'P 1'
#
loop_
_entity.id
_entity.type
_entity.pdbx_description
1 polymer ?
#
loop_
_entity_poly.entity_id
_entity_poly.type
_entity_poly.pdbx_seq_one_letter_code
_entity_poly.pdbx_strand_id
1 'polypeptide(L)' 'MSRQVRRAMLLLWQALREIFDEGAYARFLQREGLHNSAAAYGMFRRENEALNLRRPRCC' A
#
# COMPACT_ATOMS: atom_id res chain seq x y z
N MET A 1 18.90 15.69 12.36
CA MET A 1 18.93 14.34 11.74
C MET A 1 20.04 14.30 10.71
N SER A 2 21.00 13.40 10.87
CA SER A 2 22.17 13.23 10.00
C SER A 2 21.76 12.88 8.56
N ARG A 3 22.40 13.50 7.56
CA ARG A 3 22.05 13.34 6.12
C ARG A 3 22.02 11.88 5.66
N GLN A 4 22.81 11.02 6.29
CA GLN A 4 22.84 9.58 6.00
C GLN A 4 21.57 8.86 6.43
N VAL A 5 21.02 9.19 7.60
CA VAL A 5 19.76 8.62 8.10
C VAL A 5 18.60 8.96 7.16
N ARG A 6 18.59 10.18 6.62
CA ARG A 6 17.56 10.62 5.68
C ARG A 6 17.59 9.85 4.35
N ARG A 7 18.78 9.52 3.85
CA ARG A 7 18.95 8.69 2.65
C ARG A 7 18.56 7.23 2.91
N ALA A 8 18.97 6.67 4.04
CA ALA A 8 18.58 5.32 4.44
C ALA A 8 17.06 5.18 4.58
N MET A 9 16.39 6.17 5.19
CA MET A 9 14.93 6.21 5.28
C MET A 9 14.26 6.32 3.90
N LEU A 10 14.80 7.12 2.97
CA LEU A 10 14.25 7.22 1.61
C LEU A 10 14.35 5.90 0.84
N LEU A 11 15.49 5.23 0.92
CA LEU A 11 15.70 3.93 0.27
C LEU A 11 14.81 2.84 0.89
N LEU A 12 14.74 2.80 2.22
CA LEU A 12 13.85 1.90 2.95
C LEU A 12 12.38 2.14 2.57
N TRP A 13 11.98 3.41 2.44
CA TRP A 13 10.63 3.79 2.05
C TRP A 13 10.31 3.42 0.60
N GLN A 14 11.25 3.62 -0.33
CA GLN A 14 11.10 3.16 -1.71
C GLN A 14 10.99 1.65 -1.80
N ALA A 15 11.83 0.91 -1.07
CA ALA A 15 11.78 -0.56 -1.04
C ALA A 15 10.47 -1.06 -0.41
N LEU A 16 10.02 -0.46 0.68
CA LEU A 16 8.70 -0.79 1.26
C LEU A 16 7.59 -0.50 0.27
N ARG A 17 7.66 0.62 -0.44
CA ARG A 17 6.66 1.00 -1.44
C ARG A 17 6.60 0.05 -2.63
N GLU A 18 7.74 -0.48 -3.04
CA GLU A 18 7.87 -1.53 -4.05
C GLU A 18 7.29 -2.86 -3.56
N ILE A 19 7.64 -3.27 -2.33
CA ILE A 19 7.23 -4.56 -1.76
C ILE A 19 5.74 -4.59 -1.41
N PHE A 20 5.21 -3.50 -0.85
CA PHE A 20 3.83 -3.42 -0.39
C PHE A 20 2.86 -2.86 -1.44
N ASP A 21 3.35 -2.56 -2.65
CA ASP A 21 2.59 -1.84 -3.68
C ASP A 21 1.78 -0.70 -3.03
N GLU A 22 2.44 0.15 -2.25
CA GLU A 22 1.78 1.27 -1.55
C GLU A 22 1.17 2.26 -2.56
N GLY A 23 1.50 2.12 -3.84
CA GLY A 23 0.79 2.75 -4.96
C GLY A 23 -0.65 2.25 -5.09
N ALA A 24 -0.96 0.98 -4.82
CA ALA A 24 -2.33 0.47 -4.78
C ALA A 24 -3.14 1.06 -3.62
N TYR A 25 -2.55 1.14 -2.42
CA TYR A 25 -3.22 1.77 -1.26
C TYR A 25 -3.38 3.28 -1.45
N ALA A 26 -2.37 3.97 -1.98
CA ALA A 26 -2.48 5.39 -2.31
C ALA A 26 -3.51 5.67 -3.42
N ARG A 27 -3.59 4.80 -4.44
CA ARG A 27 -4.65 4.86 -5.47
C ARG A 27 -6.02 4.60 -4.88
N PHE A 28 -6.15 3.65 -3.96
CA PHE A 28 -7.40 3.39 -3.23
C PHE A 28 -7.82 4.61 -2.40
N LEU A 29 -6.89 5.22 -1.65
CA LEU A 29 -7.13 6.44 -0.89
C LEU A 29 -7.55 7.61 -1.80
N GLN A 30 -6.88 7.80 -2.95
CA GLN A 30 -7.30 8.82 -3.92
C GLN A 30 -8.66 8.53 -4.55
N ARG A 31 -8.94 7.27 -4.90
CA ARG A 31 -10.18 6.85 -5.57
C ARG A 31 -11.39 6.97 -4.65
N GLU A 32 -11.23 6.63 -3.37
CA GLU A 32 -12.28 6.73 -2.36
C GLU A 32 -12.33 8.12 -1.68
N GLY A 33 -11.38 9.02 -1.98
CA GLY A 33 -11.26 10.31 -1.32
C GLY A 33 -10.96 10.20 0.18
N LEU A 34 -10.37 9.08 0.61
CA LEU A 34 -10.09 8.78 2.01
C LEU A 34 -8.70 9.27 2.40
N HIS A 35 -8.62 9.78 3.63
CA HIS A 35 -7.34 10.08 4.25
C HIS A 35 -6.78 8.81 4.92
N ASN A 36 -5.45 8.73 5.00
CA ASN A 36 -4.78 7.60 5.62
C ASN A 36 -5.30 7.38 7.06
N SER A 37 -6.03 6.29 7.25
CA SER A 37 -6.60 5.89 8.53
C SER A 37 -6.64 4.37 8.63
N ALA A 38 -6.61 3.84 9.86
CA ALA A 38 -6.71 2.40 10.09
C ALA A 38 -8.00 1.80 9.49
N ALA A 39 -9.09 2.58 9.46
CA ALA A 39 -10.35 2.21 8.84
C ALA A 39 -10.23 2.08 7.31
N ALA A 40 -9.57 3.04 6.64
CA ALA A 40 -9.32 2.99 5.20
C ALA A 40 -8.41 1.80 4.83
N TYR A 41 -7.41 1.49 5.66
CA TYR A 41 -6.58 0.29 5.47
C TYR A 41 -7.38 -1.01 5.60
N GLY A 42 -8.32 -1.07 6.55
CA GLY A 42 -9.24 -2.20 6.68
C GLY A 42 -10.18 -2.38 5.48
N MET A 43 -10.60 -1.29 4.85
CA MET A 43 -11.39 -1.34 3.61
C MET A 43 -10.56 -1.83 2.42
N PHE A 44 -9.36 -1.27 2.24
CA PHE A 44 -8.42 -1.71 1.23
C PHE A 44 -8.11 -3.21 1.36
N ARG A 45 -7.86 -3.71 2.57
CA ARG A 45 -7.61 -5.14 2.80
C ARG A 45 -8.78 -6.02 2.39
N ARG A 46 -10.02 -5.64 2.69
CA ARG A 46 -11.22 -6.40 2.29
C ARG A 46 -11.41 -6.42 0.78
N GLU A 47 -11.18 -5.29 0.11
CA GLU A 47 -11.27 -5.22 -1.36
C GLU A 47 -10.17 -6.03 -2.04
N ASN A 48 -8.94 -5.97 -1.50
CA ASN A 48 -7.79 -6.72 -2.01
C ASN A 48 -7.95 -8.23 -1.76
N GLU A 49 -8.51 -8.63 -0.62
CA GLU A 49 -8.88 -10.03 -0.34
C GLU A 49 -9.96 -10.51 -1.31
N ALA A 50 -11.01 -9.72 -1.56
CA ALA A 50 -12.04 -10.05 -2.55
C ALA A 50 -11.49 -10.16 -3.98
N LEU A 51 -10.50 -9.33 -4.35
CA LEU A 51 -9.83 -9.39 -5.65
C LEU A 51 -8.93 -10.64 -5.77
N ASN A 52 -8.21 -11.00 -4.70
CA ASN A 52 -7.38 -12.22 -4.68
C ASN A 52 -8.23 -13.50 -4.65
N LEU A 53 -9.40 -13.48 -3.99
CA LEU A 53 -10.39 -14.56 -4.02
C LEU A 53 -11.07 -14.69 -5.39
N ARG A 54 -11.26 -13.58 -6.10
CA ARG A 54 -11.81 -13.55 -7.46
C ARG A 54 -10.82 -13.95 -8.54
N ARG A 55 -9.52 -14.02 -8.26
CA ARG A 55 -8.60 -14.68 -9.18
C ARG A 55 -8.90 -16.17 -9.11
N PRO A 56 -9.50 -16.79 -10.14
CA PRO A 56 -9.46 -18.24 -10.21
C PRO A 56 -7.98 -18.61 -10.15
N ARG A 57 -7.63 -19.51 -9.24
CA ARG A 57 -6.40 -20.29 -9.38
C ARG A 57 -6.59 -21.09 -10.66
N CYS A 58 -6.30 -20.47 -11.81
CA CYS A 58 -6.17 -21.20 -13.05
C CYS A 58 -5.01 -22.16 -12.84
N CYS A 59 -5.38 -23.44 -12.80
CA CYS A 59 -4.65 -24.64 -13.18
C CYS A 59 -3.12 -24.56 -13.03
#